data_AF-A0A318SS28-F1
#
_entry.id   AF-A0A318SS28-F1
#
_cell.length_a   1.000
_cell.length_b   1.000
_cell.length_c   1.000
_cell.angle_alpha   90.00
_cell.angle_beta   90.00
_cell.angle_gamma   90.00
#
_symmetry.space_group_name_H-M   'P 1'
#
loop_
_entity.id
_entity.type
_entity.pdbx_description
1 polymer ?
#
loop_
_entity_poly.entity_id
_entity_poly.type
_entity_poly.pdbx_seq_one_letter_code
_entity_poly.pdbx_strand_id
1 'polypeptide(L)'
;MSMHHRLPTDPDWPQLCARYAGSGLLQRDVALIDAAQALRGSLAYLATPYALQSTDDGGRWCPSSSSTAADAAAGWCSRFAQTGVTAVSPVVQADAMLQRDPWSDALDPLDEHFWSTWCRPLLARCDAVLIPPLPGWEQSAGVWAAARAAVTRQTRVILIAAEPEGPQGAAPDFAPHPQHPVSSHQPEGGTP
;
A
#
# COMPACT_ATOMS: atom_id res chain seq x y z
N MET A 1 -40.17 5.03 2.68
CA MET A 1 -39.22 5.33 1.60
C MET A 1 -37.88 5.66 2.25
N SER A 2 -37.01 4.66 2.46
CA SER A 2 -35.72 4.89 3.11
C SER A 2 -34.77 5.57 2.14
N MET A 3 -34.43 6.83 2.43
CA MET A 3 -33.31 7.51 1.78
C MET A 3 -32.03 6.80 2.20
N HIS A 4 -31.61 5.79 1.44
CA HIS A 4 -30.24 5.28 1.53
C HIS A 4 -29.32 6.42 1.09
N HIS A 5 -28.94 7.31 2.02
CA HIS A 5 -27.96 8.35 1.75
C HIS A 5 -26.68 7.67 1.30
N ARG A 6 -26.37 7.79 0.01
CA ARG A 6 -25.16 7.26 -0.60
C ARG A 6 -23.98 8.10 -0.10
N LEU A 7 -22.87 7.45 0.27
CA LEU A 7 -21.65 8.17 0.65
C LEU A 7 -21.15 9.01 -0.56
N PRO A 8 -20.68 10.24 -0.32
CA PRO A 8 -20.26 11.16 -1.39
C PRO A 8 -19.11 10.58 -2.20
N THR A 9 -18.93 11.08 -3.42
CA THR A 9 -17.82 10.65 -4.28
C THR A 9 -16.49 11.18 -3.76
N ASP A 10 -16.47 12.41 -3.25
CA ASP A 10 -15.28 13.03 -2.67
C ASP A 10 -15.05 12.59 -1.22
N PRO A 11 -13.79 12.59 -0.73
CA PRO A 11 -13.46 12.21 0.63
C PRO A 11 -14.23 12.98 1.70
N ASP A 12 -14.99 12.26 2.52
CA ASP A 12 -15.69 12.78 3.70
C ASP A 12 -15.54 11.81 4.87
N TRP A 13 -14.30 11.73 5.37
CA TRP A 13 -13.95 10.88 6.51
C TRP A 13 -14.76 11.19 7.78
N PRO A 14 -15.05 12.46 8.14
CA PRO A 14 -15.91 12.76 9.28
C PRO A 14 -17.30 12.11 9.16
N GLN A 15 -17.96 12.21 8.00
CA GLN A 15 -19.25 11.56 7.78
C GLN A 15 -19.15 10.04 7.82
N LEU A 16 -18.13 9.46 7.19
CA LEU A 16 -17.90 8.02 7.23
C LEU A 16 -17.73 7.52 8.67
N CYS A 17 -16.91 8.23 9.45
CA CYS A 17 -16.67 7.94 10.86
C CYS A 17 -17.95 8.01 11.68
N ALA A 18 -18.70 9.11 11.56
CA ALA A 18 -19.95 9.30 12.29
C ALA A 18 -20.97 8.19 11.97
N ARG A 19 -21.04 7.77 10.70
CA ARG A 19 -21.99 6.75 10.25
C ARG A 19 -21.69 5.35 10.75
N TYR A 20 -20.41 4.98 10.84
CA TYR A 20 -19.98 3.62 11.20
C TYR A 20 -19.38 3.51 12.60
N ALA A 21 -19.46 4.58 13.40
CA ALA A 21 -19.04 4.58 14.80
C ALA A 21 -19.70 3.42 15.57
N GLY A 22 -18.89 2.63 16.27
CA GLY A 22 -19.35 1.50 17.08
C GLY A 22 -19.79 0.24 16.28
N SER A 23 -19.83 0.29 14.95
CA SER A 23 -20.26 -0.86 14.13
C SER A 23 -19.21 -1.97 14.00
N GLY A 24 -17.94 -1.67 14.30
CA GLY A 24 -16.80 -2.54 14.02
C GLY A 24 -16.39 -2.62 12.55
N LEU A 25 -17.20 -2.06 11.61
CA LEU A 25 -16.86 -1.99 10.18
C LEU A 25 -15.80 -0.95 9.87
N LEU A 26 -15.73 0.14 10.64
CA LEU A 26 -14.67 1.13 10.54
C LEU A 26 -13.94 1.20 11.89
N GLN A 27 -12.67 0.83 11.88
CA GLN A 27 -11.80 0.86 13.04
C GLN A 27 -10.73 1.92 12.81
N ARG A 28 -10.51 2.76 13.82
CA ARG A 28 -9.60 3.90 13.75
C ARG A 28 -8.45 3.75 14.70
N ASP A 29 -7.32 4.34 14.33
CA ASP A 29 -6.16 4.47 15.19
C ASP A 29 -5.72 3.11 15.76
N VAL A 30 -5.80 2.07 14.91
CA VAL A 30 -5.51 0.68 15.30
C VAL A 30 -4.01 0.45 15.21
N ALA A 31 -3.40 -0.07 16.28
CA ALA A 31 -1.99 -0.44 16.23
C ALA A 31 -1.76 -1.57 15.22
N LEU A 32 -0.61 -1.56 14.54
CA LEU A 32 -0.25 -2.59 13.55
C LEU A 32 -0.44 -4.01 14.11
N ILE A 33 0.02 -4.24 15.34
CA ILE A 33 -0.06 -5.57 15.97
C ILE A 33 -1.50 -6.02 16.22
N ASP A 34 -2.39 -5.11 16.60
CA ASP A 34 -3.80 -5.41 16.85
C ASP A 34 -4.54 -5.70 15.55
N ALA A 35 -4.27 -4.90 14.51
CA ALA A 35 -4.76 -5.16 13.16
C ALA A 35 -4.29 -6.54 12.67
N ALA A 36 -3.02 -6.90 12.92
CA ALA A 36 -2.47 -8.17 12.51
C ALA A 36 -3.10 -9.36 13.24
N GLN A 37 -3.34 -9.24 14.54
CA GLN A 37 -4.06 -10.26 15.31
C GLN A 37 -5.49 -10.45 14.79
N ALA A 38 -6.19 -9.36 14.47
CA ALA A 38 -7.57 -9.37 13.97
C ALA A 38 -7.71 -9.89 12.52
N LEU A 39 -6.61 -9.95 11.77
CA LEU A 39 -6.55 -10.35 10.36
C LEU A 39 -5.71 -11.60 10.10
N ARG A 40 -5.31 -12.34 11.15
CA ARG A 40 -4.51 -13.54 10.99
C ARG A 40 -5.21 -14.56 10.08
N GLY A 41 -4.51 -15.00 9.03
CA GLY A 41 -5.05 -15.92 8.03
C GLY A 41 -6.08 -15.31 7.07
N SER A 42 -6.29 -14.00 7.10
CA SER A 42 -7.15 -13.26 6.17
C SER A 42 -6.35 -12.61 5.05
N LEU A 43 -7.01 -12.33 3.93
CA LEU A 43 -6.45 -11.53 2.85
C LEU A 43 -6.89 -10.07 3.03
N ALA A 44 -5.95 -9.14 3.09
CA ALA A 44 -6.24 -7.72 3.24
C ALA A 44 -5.85 -6.92 2.00
N TYR A 45 -6.70 -5.96 1.62
CA TYR A 45 -6.42 -4.99 0.58
C TYR A 45 -5.70 -3.79 1.20
N LEU A 46 -4.48 -3.49 0.76
CA LEU A 46 -3.74 -2.31 1.21
C LEU A 46 -4.08 -1.12 0.32
N ALA A 47 -4.79 -0.14 0.87
CA ALA A 47 -5.15 1.10 0.18
C ALA A 47 -4.18 2.21 0.59
N THR A 48 -3.33 2.64 -0.36
CA THR A 48 -2.39 3.75 -0.18
C THR A 48 -2.68 4.88 -1.17
N PRO A 49 -2.26 6.13 -0.89
CA PRO A 49 -2.23 7.18 -1.90
C PRO A 49 -1.38 6.76 -3.11
N TYR A 50 -1.74 7.23 -4.29
CA TYR A 50 -0.94 7.03 -5.50
C TYR A 50 -0.98 8.25 -6.42
N ALA A 51 -2.12 8.55 -7.05
CA ALA A 51 -2.23 9.60 -8.08
C ALA A 51 -1.51 10.91 -7.68
N LEU A 52 -1.89 11.52 -6.55
CA LEU A 52 -1.27 12.76 -6.04
C LEU A 52 0.22 12.62 -5.68
N GLN A 53 0.68 11.43 -5.31
CA GLN A 53 2.08 11.18 -4.96
C GLN A 53 2.92 10.81 -6.19
N SER A 54 2.28 10.40 -7.30
CA SER A 54 2.93 9.93 -8.51
C SER A 54 3.07 11.01 -9.59
N THR A 55 2.60 12.23 -9.33
CA THR A 55 2.67 13.35 -10.27
C THR A 55 3.80 14.33 -9.95
N ASP A 56 4.34 14.98 -10.98
CA ASP A 56 5.20 16.17 -10.84
C ASP A 56 4.37 17.42 -10.46
N ASP A 57 5.05 18.56 -10.24
CA ASP A 57 4.39 19.84 -9.94
C ASP A 57 3.46 20.32 -11.08
N GLY A 58 3.62 19.78 -12.29
CA GLY A 58 2.78 20.04 -13.44
C GLY A 58 1.58 19.09 -13.56
N GLY A 59 1.38 18.19 -12.60
CA GLY A 59 0.30 17.21 -12.61
C GLY A 59 0.49 16.06 -13.60
N ARG A 60 1.69 15.92 -14.20
CA ARG A 60 2.00 14.80 -15.09
C ARG A 60 2.55 13.65 -14.28
N TRP A 61 2.23 12.44 -14.70
CA TRP A 61 2.82 11.26 -14.09
C TRP A 61 4.35 11.27 -14.21
N CYS A 62 5.00 10.89 -13.11
CA CYS A 62 6.45 10.88 -12.96
C CYS A 62 6.89 9.47 -12.51
N PRO A 63 7.70 8.75 -13.31
CA PRO A 63 8.14 7.40 -12.98
C PRO A 63 8.80 7.27 -11.60
N SER A 64 9.67 8.21 -11.21
CA SER A 64 10.35 8.16 -9.91
C SER A 64 9.40 8.41 -8.74
N SER A 65 8.45 9.32 -8.91
CA SER A 65 7.42 9.59 -7.90
C SER A 65 6.48 8.39 -7.75
N SER A 66 6.13 7.74 -8.87
CA SER A 66 5.38 6.48 -8.88
C SER A 66 6.09 5.38 -8.09
N SER A 67 7.38 5.15 -8.37
CA SER A 67 8.17 4.16 -7.63
C SER A 67 8.27 4.49 -6.14
N THR A 68 8.38 5.78 -5.78
CA THR A 68 8.40 6.20 -4.37
C THR A 68 7.09 5.87 -3.65
N ALA A 69 5.94 6.11 -4.29
CA ALA A 69 4.63 5.73 -3.74
C ALA A 69 4.49 4.20 -3.62
N ALA A 70 4.99 3.45 -4.61
CA ALA A 70 5.01 2.01 -4.61
C ALA A 70 5.91 1.43 -3.51
N ASP A 71 7.10 1.98 -3.31
CA ASP A 71 8.03 1.58 -2.25
C ASP A 71 7.43 1.83 -0.87
N ALA A 72 6.75 2.95 -0.66
CA ALA A 72 6.03 3.22 0.58
C ALA A 72 4.94 2.16 0.83
N ALA A 73 4.16 1.80 -0.19
CA ALA A 73 3.15 0.75 -0.09
C ALA A 73 3.78 -0.65 0.15
N ALA A 74 4.89 -0.96 -0.52
CA ALA A 74 5.63 -2.21 -0.35
C ALA A 74 6.22 -2.32 1.07
N GLY A 75 6.71 -1.21 1.64
CA GLY A 75 7.15 -1.14 3.02
C GLY A 75 6.05 -1.55 4.01
N TRP A 76 4.82 -1.10 3.78
CA TRP A 76 3.66 -1.53 4.58
C TRP A 76 3.27 -2.99 4.33
N CYS A 77 3.28 -3.47 3.08
CA CYS A 77 3.12 -4.90 2.80
C CYS A 77 4.15 -5.75 3.58
N SER A 78 5.41 -5.33 3.63
CA SER A 78 6.47 -6.00 4.38
C SER A 78 6.18 -6.04 5.87
N ARG A 79 5.78 -4.92 6.49
CA ARG A 79 5.39 -4.86 7.91
C ARG A 79 4.21 -5.78 8.23
N PHE A 80 3.21 -5.85 7.35
CA PHE A 80 2.08 -6.78 7.52
C PHE A 80 2.49 -8.24 7.33
N ALA A 81 3.35 -8.54 6.35
CA ALA A 81 3.87 -9.88 6.15
C ALA A 81 4.65 -10.39 7.37
N GLN A 82 5.50 -9.53 7.97
CA GLN A 82 6.25 -9.84 9.20
C GLN A 82 5.36 -10.14 10.41
N THR A 83 4.10 -9.68 10.40
CA THR A 83 3.11 -9.92 11.45
C THR A 83 2.10 -11.02 11.09
N GLY A 84 2.28 -11.69 9.94
CA GLY A 84 1.46 -12.82 9.50
C GLY A 84 0.18 -12.44 8.76
N VAL A 85 0.07 -11.20 8.27
CA VAL A 85 -1.04 -10.73 7.44
C VAL A 85 -0.62 -10.75 5.97
N THR A 86 -1.45 -11.36 5.12
CA THR A 86 -1.29 -11.26 3.67
C THR A 86 -1.96 -9.99 3.17
N ALA A 87 -1.19 -8.90 3.04
CA ALA A 87 -1.65 -7.64 2.48
C ALA A 87 -1.30 -7.54 0.99
N VAL A 88 -2.30 -7.42 0.11
CA VAL A 88 -2.10 -7.18 -1.32
C VAL A 88 -2.20 -5.68 -1.62
N SER A 89 -1.20 -5.15 -2.32
CA SER A 89 -1.16 -3.74 -2.74
C SER A 89 -1.33 -3.63 -4.25
N PRO A 90 -2.47 -3.11 -4.72
CA PRO A 90 -2.64 -2.78 -6.14
C PRO A 90 -1.64 -1.72 -6.61
N VAL A 91 -1.21 -0.80 -5.75
CA VAL A 91 -0.23 0.24 -6.09
C VAL A 91 1.13 -0.37 -6.42
N VAL A 92 1.60 -1.34 -5.63
CA VAL A 92 2.86 -2.06 -5.90
C VAL A 92 2.80 -2.78 -7.24
N GLN A 93 1.69 -3.47 -7.50
CA GLN A 93 1.53 -4.22 -8.73
C GLN A 93 1.36 -3.31 -9.95
N ALA A 94 0.60 -2.22 -9.82
CA ALA A 94 0.39 -1.24 -10.88
C ALA A 94 1.70 -0.55 -11.26
N ASP A 95 2.50 -0.10 -10.28
CA ASP A 95 3.82 0.49 -10.54
C ASP A 95 4.71 -0.51 -11.30
N ALA A 96 4.82 -1.77 -10.85
CA ALA A 96 5.61 -2.77 -11.56
C ALA A 96 5.17 -2.98 -13.03
N MET A 97 3.86 -2.85 -13.32
CA MET A 97 3.34 -2.92 -14.69
C MET A 97 3.69 -1.67 -15.50
N LEU A 98 3.56 -0.48 -14.92
CA LEU A 98 3.86 0.81 -15.54
C LEU A 98 5.36 0.96 -15.82
N GLN A 99 6.21 0.61 -14.86
CA GLN A 99 7.67 0.71 -15.00
C GLN A 99 8.27 -0.26 -16.02
N ARG A 100 7.52 -1.29 -16.44
CA ARG A 100 7.96 -2.21 -17.49
C ARG A 100 8.10 -1.50 -18.85
N ASP A 101 7.23 -0.53 -19.10
CA ASP A 101 7.25 0.30 -20.31
C ASP A 101 6.67 1.70 -20.01
N PRO A 102 7.43 2.57 -19.33
CA PRO A 102 6.91 3.80 -18.73
C PRO A 102 6.55 4.90 -19.74
N TRP A 103 6.85 4.70 -21.02
CA TRP A 103 6.49 5.62 -22.11
C TRP A 103 5.39 5.06 -23.01
N SER A 104 4.77 3.94 -22.61
CA SER A 104 3.67 3.34 -23.32
C SER A 104 2.35 4.01 -22.97
N ASP A 105 1.56 4.37 -23.99
CA ASP A 105 0.19 4.86 -23.81
C ASP A 105 -0.82 3.72 -23.58
N ALA A 106 -0.37 2.45 -23.51
CA ALA A 106 -1.26 1.31 -23.33
C ALA A 106 -1.88 1.23 -21.92
N LEU A 107 -1.19 1.79 -20.92
CA LEU A 107 -1.65 1.89 -19.54
C LEU A 107 -1.43 3.33 -19.07
N ASP A 108 -2.48 4.14 -19.11
CA ASP A 108 -2.43 5.48 -18.54
C ASP A 108 -2.38 5.38 -16.99
N PRO A 109 -1.29 5.82 -16.34
CA PRO A 109 -1.14 5.77 -14.89
C PRO A 109 -2.16 6.64 -14.14
N LEU A 110 -2.77 7.64 -14.81
CA LEU A 110 -3.75 8.56 -14.22
C LEU A 110 -5.19 8.25 -14.63
N ASP A 111 -5.44 7.16 -15.38
CA ASP A 111 -6.80 6.71 -15.70
C ASP A 111 -7.46 6.07 -14.48
N GLU A 112 -8.09 6.91 -13.67
CA GLU A 112 -8.81 6.50 -12.46
C GLU A 112 -9.90 5.44 -12.73
N HIS A 113 -10.55 5.49 -13.90
CA HIS A 113 -11.63 4.56 -14.22
C HIS A 113 -11.10 3.17 -14.49
N PHE A 114 -10.04 3.08 -15.30
CA PHE A 114 -9.33 1.83 -15.57
C PHE A 114 -8.84 1.20 -14.26
N TRP A 115 -8.06 1.95 -13.47
CA TRP A 115 -7.47 1.42 -12.23
C TRP A 115 -8.53 1.04 -11.20
N SER A 116 -9.60 1.83 -11.05
CA SER A 116 -10.73 1.48 -10.17
C SER A 116 -11.43 0.18 -10.60
N THR A 117 -11.55 -0.06 -11.90
CA THR A 117 -12.16 -1.27 -12.45
C THR A 117 -11.24 -2.47 -12.25
N TRP A 118 -9.95 -2.30 -12.50
CA TRP A 118 -8.92 -3.33 -12.32
C TRP A 118 -8.74 -3.74 -10.84
N CYS A 119 -8.79 -2.79 -9.91
CA CYS A 119 -8.68 -3.03 -8.47
C CYS A 119 -9.92 -3.72 -7.87
N ARG A 120 -11.10 -3.57 -8.48
CA ARG A 120 -12.38 -4.07 -7.97
C ARG A 120 -12.38 -5.57 -7.62
N PRO A 121 -11.91 -6.50 -8.48
CA PRO A 121 -11.85 -7.92 -8.14
C PRO A 121 -10.94 -8.21 -6.94
N LEU A 122 -9.80 -7.51 -6.80
CA LEU A 122 -8.91 -7.68 -5.64
C LEU A 122 -9.63 -7.26 -4.36
N LEU A 123 -10.20 -6.05 -4.36
CA LEU A 123 -10.99 -5.53 -3.24
C LEU A 123 -12.15 -6.47 -2.88
N ALA A 124 -12.81 -7.06 -3.89
CA ALA A 124 -13.95 -7.92 -3.69
C ALA A 124 -13.64 -9.23 -2.94
N ARG A 125 -12.38 -9.69 -2.99
CA ARG A 125 -11.91 -10.95 -2.38
C ARG A 125 -11.18 -10.76 -1.05
N CYS A 126 -10.88 -9.53 -0.67
CA CYS A 126 -10.24 -9.23 0.61
C CYS A 126 -11.27 -9.18 1.74
N ASP A 127 -10.86 -9.63 2.92
CA ASP A 127 -11.64 -9.66 4.15
C ASP A 127 -11.63 -8.31 4.89
N ALA A 128 -10.66 -7.46 4.54
CA ALA A 128 -10.51 -6.11 5.08
C ALA A 128 -9.78 -5.18 4.10
N VAL A 129 -9.98 -3.88 4.28
CA VAL A 129 -9.15 -2.81 3.73
C VAL A 129 -8.29 -2.24 4.85
N LEU A 130 -6.98 -2.25 4.64
CA LEU A 130 -5.97 -1.65 5.49
C LEU A 130 -5.57 -0.30 4.89
N ILE A 131 -5.59 0.75 5.70
CA ILE A 131 -5.15 2.09 5.29
C ILE A 131 -4.04 2.53 6.26
N PRO A 132 -2.78 2.56 5.80
CA PRO A 132 -1.68 3.01 6.61
C PRO A 132 -1.66 4.55 6.74
N PRO A 133 -0.99 5.11 7.78
CA PRO A 133 -0.85 6.55 8.02
C PRO A 133 0.16 7.20 7.05
N LEU A 134 0.00 6.99 5.74
CA LEU A 134 0.84 7.62 4.72
C LEU A 134 0.38 9.06 4.45
N PRO A 135 1.30 10.03 4.27
CA PRO A 135 0.92 11.41 3.95
C PRO A 135 -0.06 11.49 2.77
N GLY A 136 -1.15 12.24 2.93
CA GLY A 136 -2.15 12.41 1.86
C GLY A 136 -3.22 11.32 1.77
N TRP A 137 -3.24 10.33 2.67
CA TRP A 137 -4.26 9.26 2.65
C TRP A 137 -5.69 9.78 2.78
N GLU A 138 -5.90 10.81 3.60
CA GLU A 138 -7.22 11.41 3.82
C GLU A 138 -7.77 12.09 2.56
N GLN A 139 -6.88 12.67 1.73
CA GLN A 139 -7.26 13.38 0.51
C GLN A 139 -7.29 12.46 -0.72
N SER A 140 -6.79 11.22 -0.61
CA SER A 140 -6.70 10.29 -1.73
C SER A 140 -8.08 9.77 -2.15
N ALA A 141 -8.50 10.15 -3.35
CA ALA A 141 -9.73 9.66 -3.97
C ALA A 141 -9.74 8.12 -4.10
N GLY A 142 -8.61 7.50 -4.43
CA GLY A 142 -8.47 6.05 -4.53
C GLY A 142 -8.63 5.34 -3.19
N VAL A 143 -8.04 5.89 -2.11
CA VAL A 143 -8.18 5.34 -0.74
C VAL A 143 -9.63 5.47 -0.27
N TRP A 144 -10.24 6.64 -0.49
CA TRP A 144 -11.64 6.89 -0.16
C TRP A 144 -12.60 5.97 -0.93
N ALA A 145 -12.37 5.76 -2.23
CA ALA A 145 -13.16 4.85 -3.05
C ALA A 145 -13.09 3.40 -2.54
N ALA A 146 -11.89 2.93 -2.15
CA ALA A 146 -11.70 1.62 -1.56
C ALA A 146 -12.44 1.48 -0.22
N ALA A 147 -12.32 2.48 0.67
CA ALA A 147 -13.01 2.49 1.95
C ALA A 147 -14.54 2.47 1.80
N ARG A 148 -15.08 3.32 0.91
CA ARG A 148 -16.53 3.36 0.58
C ARG A 148 -17.03 2.03 0.05
N ALA A 149 -16.31 1.45 -0.90
CA ALA A 149 -16.69 0.17 -1.50
C ALA A 149 -16.65 -0.96 -0.44
N ALA A 150 -15.66 -0.95 0.45
CA ALA A 150 -15.57 -1.92 1.54
C ALA A 150 -16.75 -1.83 2.51
N VAL A 151 -17.03 -0.65 3.09
CA VAL A 151 -18.14 -0.52 4.05
C VAL A 151 -19.50 -0.82 3.42
N THR A 152 -19.68 -0.48 2.13
CA THR A 152 -20.91 -0.80 1.37
C THR A 152 -21.11 -2.31 1.23
N ARG A 153 -20.02 -3.08 1.22
CA ARG A 153 -20.02 -4.55 1.14
C ARG A 153 -19.91 -5.24 2.51
N GLN A 154 -20.02 -4.48 3.61
CA GLN A 154 -19.81 -5.01 4.97
C GLN A 154 -18.40 -5.60 5.18
N THR A 155 -17.41 -5.09 4.44
CA THR A 155 -16.00 -5.41 4.61
C THR A 155 -15.38 -4.40 5.57
N ARG A 156 -14.55 -4.88 6.52
CA ARG A 156 -13.89 -4.04 7.51
C ARG A 156 -12.94 -3.05 6.84
N VAL A 157 -12.90 -1.82 7.34
CA VAL A 157 -11.91 -0.79 7.03
C VAL A 157 -11.14 -0.50 8.31
N ILE A 158 -9.83 -0.65 8.27
CA ILE A 158 -8.94 -0.49 9.42
C ILE A 158 -7.92 0.58 9.08
N LEU A 159 -8.01 1.69 9.81
CA LEU A 159 -7.06 2.79 9.76
C LEU A 159 -5.96 2.53 10.79
N ILE A 160 -4.75 2.37 10.31
CA ILE A 160 -3.60 2.10 11.17
C ILE A 160 -3.15 3.39 11.83
N ALA A 161 -2.89 3.34 13.14
CA ALA A 161 -2.34 4.47 13.87
C ALA A 161 -0.96 4.87 13.32
N ALA A 162 -0.70 6.18 13.29
CA ALA A 162 0.66 6.66 13.17
C ALA A 162 1.50 6.08 14.31
N GLU A 163 2.62 5.45 14.00
CA GLU A 163 3.59 5.12 15.05
C GLU A 163 4.08 6.45 15.64
N PRO A 164 4.19 6.58 16.98
CA PRO A 164 4.89 7.71 17.54
C PRO A 164 6.29 7.74 16.93
N GLU A 165 6.76 8.92 16.50
CA GLU A 165 8.14 9.09 16.04
C GLU A 165 9.09 8.64 17.14
N GLY A 166 9.46 7.36 17.13
CA GLY A 166 10.57 6.87 17.93
C GLY A 166 11.83 7.58 17.46
N PRO A 167 12.84 7.74 18.32
CA PRO A 167 14.14 8.24 17.88
C PRO A 167 14.57 7.40 16.67
N GLN A 168 14.80 8.06 15.54
CA GLN A 168 15.24 7.44 14.28
C GLN A 168 16.35 6.45 14.63
N GLY A 169 15.99 5.16 14.63
CA GLY A 169 16.95 4.10 14.83
C GLY A 169 17.99 4.29 13.76
N ALA A 170 19.23 4.57 14.17
CA ALA A 170 20.36 4.68 13.27
C ALA A 170 20.27 3.53 12.26
N ALA A 171 20.42 3.87 10.97
CA ALA A 171 20.53 2.87 9.93
C ALA A 171 21.47 1.77 10.42
N PRO A 172 21.14 0.48 10.26
CA PRO A 172 22.08 -0.59 10.58
C PRO A 172 23.37 -0.27 9.84
N ASP A 173 24.43 -0.07 10.63
CA ASP A 173 25.78 0.12 10.13
C ASP A 173 26.14 -1.18 9.42
N PHE A 174 25.91 -1.21 8.10
CA PHE A 174 26.43 -2.26 7.24
C PHE A 174 27.94 -2.06 7.16
N ALA A 175 28.62 -2.43 8.24
CA ALA A 175 30.06 -2.61 8.23
C ALA A 175 30.39 -3.54 7.05
N PRO A 176 31.27 -3.13 6.12
CA PRO A 176 31.66 -4.00 5.03
C PRO A 176 32.25 -5.28 5.60
N HIS A 177 31.69 -6.42 5.21
CA HIS A 177 32.26 -7.73 5.56
C HIS A 177 33.75 -7.75 5.19
N PRO A 178 34.63 -8.28 6.07
CA PRO A 178 36.02 -8.44 5.72
C PRO A 178 36.12 -9.37 4.50
N GLN A 179 36.69 -8.85 3.42
CA GLN A 179 37.00 -9.62 2.23
C GLN A 179 37.98 -10.73 2.63
N HIS A 180 37.53 -11.98 2.58
CA HIS A 180 38.43 -13.12 2.66
C HIS A 180 39.37 -13.07 1.45
N PRO A 181 40.70 -13.21 1.64
CA PRO A 181 41.63 -13.25 0.53
C PRO A 181 41.35 -14.48 -0.32
N VAL A 182 41.08 -14.24 -1.60
CA VAL A 182 40.96 -15.29 -2.62
C VAL A 182 42.31 -15.99 -2.72
N SER A 183 42.36 -17.27 -2.32
CA SER A 183 43.53 -18.11 -2.50
C SER A 183 43.78 -18.33 -4.00
N SER A 184 44.86 -17.73 -4.49
CA SER A 184 45.39 -17.98 -5.83
C SER A 184 45.89 -19.42 -5.92
N HIS A 185 45.08 -20.33 -6.48
CA HIS A 185 45.57 -21.64 -6.91
C HIS A 185 46.47 -21.47 -8.14
N GLN A 186 47.79 -21.68 -7.98
CA GLN A 186 48.68 -21.95 -9.10
C GLN A 186 48.36 -23.35 -9.67
N PRO A 187 48.27 -23.51 -11.01
CA PRO A 187 48.25 -24.84 -11.60
C PRO A 187 49.69 -25.40 -11.61
N GLU A 188 49.88 -26.52 -10.90
CA GLU A 188 51.09 -27.34 -11.01
C GLU A 188 51.19 -27.97 -12.41
N GLY A 189 52.44 -28.07 -12.88
CA GLY A 189 52.80 -28.39 -14.25
C GLY A 189 52.42 -29.80 -14.68
N GLY A 190 52.02 -29.89 -15.95
CA GLY A 190 51.97 -31.14 -16.69
C GLY A 190 52.83 -31.02 -17.93
N THR A 191 53.92 -31.78 -17.99
CA THR A 191 54.53 -32.22 -19.26
C THR A 191 55.00 -33.66 -19.08
N PRO A 192 54.98 -34.45 -20.16
CA PRO A 192 54.66 -35.89 -20.18
C PRO A 192 55.78 -36.81 -19.70
#